data_AF-A0A970N964-F1
#
_entry.id   AF-A0A970N964-F1
#
_cell.length_a   1.000
_cell.length_b   1.000
_cell.length_c   1.000
_cell.angle_alpha   90.00
_cell.angle_beta   90.00
_cell.angle_gamma   90.00
#
_symmetry.space_group_name_H-M   'P 1'
#
loop_
_entity.id
_entity.type
_entity.pdbx_description
1 polymer ?
#
loop_
_entity_poly.entity_id
_entity_poly.type
_entity_poly.pdbx_seq_one_letter_code
_entity_poly.pdbx_strand_id
1 'polypeptide(L)'
;MKRILLTIVLISIIAGSSMVTAAVKAITITPTLTFSGTTAYCSVSIIEIGKNIEATLELWQGTTLVDSWSSSATSYLVISKNHSAISGLSYTLKVSGTIDGVPFLGNSVVKVC
;
A
#
# COMPACT_ATOMS: atom_id res chain seq x y z
N MET A 1 28.07 58.74 31.79
CA MET A 1 29.26 58.00 32.31
C MET A 1 28.84 57.22 33.55
N LYS A 2 29.48 56.05 33.80
CA LYS A 2 29.13 54.95 34.74
C LYS A 2 28.16 53.94 34.10
N ARG A 3 28.54 52.97 33.26
CA ARG A 3 29.57 51.91 33.41
C ARG A 3 29.46 51.12 34.71
N ILE A 4 28.90 49.92 34.56
CA ILE A 4 29.30 48.64 35.16
C ILE A 4 28.54 48.22 36.44
N LEU A 5 28.18 46.93 36.42
CA LEU A 5 27.70 46.05 37.49
C LEU A 5 26.19 45.98 37.72
N LEU A 6 25.54 45.03 37.04
CA LEU A 6 24.66 44.06 37.69
C LEU A 6 24.35 42.90 36.72
N THR A 7 25.32 42.00 36.64
CA THR A 7 25.18 40.59 36.32
C THR A 7 23.98 40.01 37.07
N ILE A 8 23.02 39.35 36.41
CA ILE A 8 22.14 38.31 36.98
C ILE A 8 21.22 37.73 35.89
N VAL A 9 21.33 36.42 35.71
CA VAL A 9 20.27 35.47 35.33
C VAL A 9 20.02 35.20 33.84
N LEU A 10 20.92 34.35 33.33
CA LEU A 10 20.64 33.08 32.67
C LEU A 10 19.24 32.48 33.00
N ILE A 11 18.32 32.39 32.02
CA ILE A 11 17.50 31.18 31.79
C ILE A 11 17.29 31.04 30.28
N SER A 12 17.96 30.03 29.71
CA SER A 12 17.74 29.48 28.39
C SER A 12 16.32 28.93 28.27
N ILE A 13 15.51 29.44 27.35
CA ILE A 13 14.27 28.78 26.93
C ILE A 13 14.50 28.23 25.53
N ILE A 14 15.18 27.08 25.48
CA ILE A 14 15.17 26.23 24.28
C ILE A 14 13.87 25.46 24.37
N ALA A 15 12.83 25.95 23.70
CA ALA A 15 11.60 25.20 23.51
C ALA A 15 11.93 23.98 22.65
N GLY A 16 12.13 22.83 23.29
CA GLY A 16 12.26 21.55 22.63
C GLY A 16 10.93 21.22 21.95
N SER A 17 10.85 21.45 20.65
CA SER A 17 9.80 20.87 19.83
C SER A 17 10.05 19.36 19.80
N SER A 18 9.33 18.62 20.65
CA SER A 18 9.28 17.17 20.57
C SER A 18 8.63 16.81 19.24
N MET A 19 9.45 16.52 18.23
CA MET A 19 8.99 15.89 17.00
C MET A 19 8.50 14.49 17.39
N VAL A 20 7.18 14.33 17.56
CA VAL A 20 6.58 13.00 17.68
C VAL A 20 6.78 12.33 16.33
N THR A 21 7.83 11.51 16.24
CA THR A 21 8.05 10.64 15.08
C THR A 21 7.03 9.53 15.19
N ALA A 22 5.82 9.75 14.65
CA ALA A 22 4.87 8.68 14.46
C ALA A 22 5.59 7.61 13.61
N ALA A 23 5.80 6.42 14.16
CA ALA A 23 6.34 5.32 13.40
C ALA A 23 5.32 5.02 12.28
N VAL A 24 5.64 5.41 11.05
CA VAL A 24 4.87 5.01 9.88
C VAL A 24 5.01 3.50 9.78
N LYS A 25 4.00 2.76 10.24
CA LYS A 25 3.92 1.33 9.94
C LYS A 25 3.80 1.23 8.42
N ALA A 26 4.79 0.59 7.79
CA ALA A 26 4.80 0.41 6.35
C ALA A 26 3.65 -0.54 5.96
N ILE A 27 2.67 0.01 5.24
CA ILE A 27 1.72 -0.77 4.44
C ILE A 27 2.50 -1.72 3.53
N THR A 28 2.12 -3.00 3.51
CA THR A 28 2.69 -3.99 2.59
C THR A 28 1.61 -4.43 1.61
N ILE A 29 1.82 -4.21 0.31
CA ILE A 29 0.92 -4.68 -0.76
C ILE A 29 1.75 -5.56 -1.70
N THR A 30 1.37 -6.82 -1.83
CA THR A 30 2.11 -7.81 -2.63
C THR A 30 1.17 -8.52 -3.60
N PRO A 31 1.00 -8.00 -4.83
CA PRO A 31 0.29 -8.70 -5.89
C PRO A 31 1.16 -9.82 -6.47
N THR A 32 0.52 -10.90 -6.89
CA THR A 32 1.15 -12.02 -7.58
C THR A 32 0.29 -12.45 -8.76
N LEU A 33 0.93 -12.55 -9.92
CA LEU A 33 0.36 -13.16 -11.12
C LEU A 33 1.26 -14.31 -11.55
N THR A 34 0.69 -15.49 -11.73
CA THR A 34 1.37 -16.68 -12.27
C THR A 34 0.44 -17.45 -13.19
N PHE A 35 1.01 -18.28 -14.06
CA PHE A 35 0.26 -19.13 -14.97
C PHE A 35 0.63 -20.60 -14.79
N SER A 36 -0.35 -21.49 -14.91
CA SER A 36 -0.14 -22.92 -15.10
C SER A 36 -1.01 -23.38 -16.26
N GLY A 37 -0.38 -23.75 -17.38
CA GLY A 37 -1.09 -23.90 -18.65
C GLY A 37 -1.83 -22.61 -19.00
N THR A 38 -3.11 -22.72 -19.35
CA THR A 38 -3.99 -21.59 -19.65
C THR A 38 -4.78 -21.08 -18.45
N THR A 39 -4.31 -21.35 -17.22
CA THR A 39 -4.95 -20.83 -15.99
C THR A 39 -4.07 -19.74 -15.39
N ALA A 40 -4.60 -18.53 -15.30
CA ALA A 40 -4.03 -17.44 -14.52
C ALA A 40 -4.38 -17.62 -13.03
N TYR A 41 -3.40 -17.46 -12.16
CA TYR A 41 -3.56 -17.36 -10.72
C TYR A 41 -3.22 -15.95 -10.30
N CYS A 42 -4.24 -15.26 -9.80
CA CYS A 42 -4.20 -13.85 -9.46
C CYS A 42 -4.39 -13.73 -7.95
N SER A 43 -3.42 -13.14 -7.26
CA SER A 43 -3.56 -12.88 -5.84
C SER A 43 -2.97 -11.55 -5.41
N VAL A 44 -3.42 -11.07 -4.27
CA VAL A 44 -2.77 -9.99 -3.54
C VAL A 44 -2.83 -10.29 -2.05
N SER A 45 -1.73 -10.02 -1.34
CA SER A 45 -1.69 -9.92 0.11
C SER A 45 -1.47 -8.47 0.52
N ILE A 46 -2.30 -7.96 1.43
CA ILE A 46 -2.20 -6.60 1.96
C ILE A 46 -2.13 -6.69 3.48
N ILE A 47 -1.13 -6.04 4.06
CA ILE A 47 -0.89 -6.05 5.50
C ILE A 47 -0.77 -4.61 6.01
N GLU A 48 -1.68 -4.24 6.91
CA GLU A 48 -1.57 -3.02 7.71
C GLU A 48 -2.27 -3.18 9.07
N ILE A 49 -1.50 -3.46 10.12
CA ILE A 49 -2.02 -3.87 11.43
C ILE A 49 -2.92 -2.81 12.06
N GLY A 50 -4.13 -3.23 12.44
CA GLY A 50 -5.13 -2.41 13.12
C GLY A 50 -5.99 -1.55 12.20
N LYS A 51 -5.85 -1.71 10.88
CA LYS A 51 -6.58 -0.95 9.87
C LYS A 51 -7.61 -1.78 9.13
N ASN A 52 -8.69 -1.15 8.70
CA ASN A 52 -9.66 -1.76 7.81
C ASN A 52 -9.18 -1.58 6.37
N ILE A 53 -9.06 -2.68 5.65
CA ILE A 53 -8.56 -2.72 4.29
C ILE A 53 -9.71 -3.13 3.40
N GLU A 54 -9.96 -2.33 2.36
CA GLU A 54 -10.85 -2.68 1.25
C GLU A 54 -10.02 -2.64 -0.02
N ALA A 55 -10.06 -3.70 -0.83
CA ALA A 55 -9.27 -3.76 -2.04
C ALA A 55 -10.03 -4.39 -3.20
N THR A 56 -9.66 -3.94 -4.41
CA THR A 56 -10.09 -4.48 -5.69
C THR A 56 -8.86 -4.94 -6.46
N LEU A 57 -8.92 -6.18 -6.93
CA LEU A 57 -7.92 -6.84 -7.76
C LEU A 57 -8.47 -6.95 -9.18
N GLU A 58 -7.84 -6.28 -10.13
CA GLU A 58 -8.28 -6.25 -11.53
C GLU A 58 -7.28 -6.96 -12.44
N LEU A 59 -7.77 -7.85 -13.30
CA LEU A 59 -6.98 -8.51 -14.33
C LEU A 59 -7.28 -7.88 -15.70
N TRP A 60 -6.23 -7.40 -16.36
CA TRP A 60 -6.32 -6.73 -17.64
C TRP A 60 -5.56 -7.52 -18.71
N GLN A 61 -6.18 -7.72 -19.88
CA GLN A 61 -5.53 -8.21 -21.09
C GLN A 61 -5.35 -7.03 -22.06
N GLY A 62 -4.14 -6.47 -22.13
CA GLY A 62 -3.93 -5.20 -22.81
C GLY A 62 -4.77 -4.08 -22.19
N THR A 63 -5.71 -3.52 -22.95
CA THR A 63 -6.65 -2.48 -22.49
C THR A 63 -8.01 -3.02 -22.05
N THR A 64 -8.24 -4.32 -22.16
CA THR A 64 -9.52 -4.94 -21.81
C THR A 64 -9.46 -5.46 -20.38
N LEU A 65 -10.38 -5.01 -19.53
CA LEU A 65 -10.62 -5.61 -18.21
C LEU A 65 -11.31 -6.96 -18.43
N VAL A 66 -10.66 -8.05 -18.02
CA VAL A 66 -11.19 -9.41 -18.20
C VAL A 66 -11.76 -10.00 -16.91
N ASP A 67 -11.33 -9.51 -15.75
CA ASP A 67 -11.89 -9.90 -14.45
C ASP A 67 -11.61 -8.86 -13.36
N SER A 68 -12.43 -8.88 -12.30
CA SER A 68 -12.30 -7.99 -11.16
C SER A 68 -12.87 -8.64 -9.89
N TRP A 69 -12.12 -8.57 -8.79
CA TRP A 69 -12.50 -9.15 -7.51
C TRP A 69 -12.24 -8.17 -6.37
N SER A 70 -13.26 -7.92 -5.56
CA SER A 70 -13.14 -7.04 -4.39
C SER A 70 -13.36 -7.82 -3.09
N SER A 71 -12.67 -7.40 -2.03
CA SER A 71 -12.84 -7.95 -0.69
C SER A 71 -12.35 -6.96 0.37
N SER A 72 -12.69 -7.23 1.62
CA SER A 72 -12.28 -6.43 2.76
C SER A 72 -11.92 -7.28 3.97
N ALA A 73 -10.98 -6.79 4.78
CA ALA A 73 -10.55 -7.43 6.02
C ALA A 73 -9.85 -6.41 6.93
N THR A 74 -9.72 -6.75 8.21
CA THR A 74 -8.94 -5.97 9.17
C THR A 74 -7.53 -6.53 9.31
N SER A 75 -6.52 -5.67 9.32
CA SER A 75 -5.08 -5.97 9.44
C SER A 75 -4.43 -6.76 8.30
N TYR A 76 -5.09 -7.79 7.80
CA TYR A 76 -4.56 -8.71 6.80
C TYR A 76 -5.65 -9.10 5.80
N LEU A 77 -5.46 -8.73 4.54
CA LEU A 77 -6.36 -9.06 3.44
C LEU A 77 -5.63 -9.94 2.42
N VAL A 78 -6.29 -11.02 1.99
CA VAL A 78 -5.84 -11.84 0.86
C VAL A 78 -7.01 -12.02 -0.11
N ILE A 79 -6.76 -11.69 -1.37
CA ILE A 79 -7.62 -12.06 -2.50
C ILE A 79 -6.83 -13.07 -3.31
N SER A 80 -7.41 -14.23 -3.60
CA SER A 80 -6.80 -15.27 -4.43
C SER A 80 -7.87 -15.87 -5.34
N LYS A 81 -7.70 -15.67 -6.65
CA LYS A 81 -8.66 -16.03 -7.69
C LYS A 81 -7.95 -16.56 -8.92
N ASN A 82 -8.71 -17.23 -9.77
CA ASN A 82 -8.24 -17.78 -11.02
C ASN A 82 -9.03 -17.22 -12.19
N HIS A 83 -8.42 -17.22 -13.37
CA HIS A 83 -9.05 -16.80 -14.62
C HIS A 83 -8.50 -17.63 -15.78
N SER A 84 -9.36 -17.98 -16.73
CA SER A 84 -8.92 -18.66 -17.96
C SER A 84 -8.17 -17.68 -18.86
N ALA A 85 -6.93 -17.99 -19.19
CA ALA A 85 -6.04 -17.15 -19.99
C ALA A 85 -5.79 -17.73 -21.38
N ILE A 86 -5.30 -16.88 -22.27
CA ILE A 86 -4.93 -17.26 -23.63
C ILE A 86 -3.40 -17.25 -23.70
N SER A 87 -2.81 -18.38 -24.09
CA SER A 87 -1.35 -18.52 -24.20
C SER A 87 -0.75 -17.50 -25.18
N GLY A 88 0.39 -16.94 -24.82
CA GLY A 88 1.09 -15.93 -25.59
C GLY A 88 0.57 -14.50 -25.40
N LEU A 89 -0.52 -14.30 -24.65
CA LEU A 89 -1.05 -12.96 -24.36
C LEU A 89 -0.50 -12.40 -23.04
N SER A 90 -0.32 -11.08 -23.03
CA SER A 90 0.13 -10.33 -21.86
C SER A 90 -1.05 -9.92 -20.97
N TYR A 91 -0.89 -10.14 -19.68
CA TYR A 91 -1.85 -9.79 -18.64
C TYR A 91 -1.20 -8.87 -17.62
N THR A 92 -1.96 -7.88 -17.16
CA THR A 92 -1.59 -6.94 -16.10
C THR A 92 -2.54 -7.11 -14.92
N LEU A 93 -2.00 -7.43 -13.75
CA LEU A 93 -2.72 -7.48 -12.49
C LEU A 93 -2.55 -6.15 -11.76
N LYS A 94 -3.65 -5.46 -11.47
CA LYS A 94 -3.67 -4.17 -10.76
C LYS A 94 -4.40 -4.30 -9.43
N VAL A 95 -3.94 -3.54 -8.44
CA VAL A 95 -4.54 -3.48 -7.11
C VAL A 95 -4.85 -2.03 -6.77
N SER A 96 -6.08 -1.78 -6.33
CA SER A 96 -6.51 -0.49 -5.79
C SER A 96 -7.40 -0.71 -4.58
N GLY A 97 -7.63 0.32 -3.78
CA GLY A 97 -8.49 0.18 -2.60
C GLY A 97 -8.41 1.35 -1.64
N THR A 98 -8.88 1.12 -0.42
CA THR A 98 -8.79 2.06 0.69
C THR A 98 -8.27 1.37 1.96
N ILE A 99 -7.60 2.15 2.83
CA ILE A 99 -7.23 1.75 4.18
C ILE A 99 -7.75 2.80 5.17
N ASP A 100 -8.66 2.40 6.05
CA ASP A 100 -9.46 3.31 6.88
C ASP A 100 -10.04 4.49 6.05
N GLY A 101 -10.50 4.19 4.83
CA GLY A 101 -11.06 5.18 3.89
C GLY A 101 -10.03 6.01 3.11
N VAL A 102 -8.72 5.87 3.38
CA VAL A 102 -7.66 6.54 2.61
C VAL A 102 -7.33 5.73 1.36
N PRO A 103 -7.45 6.29 0.14
CA PRO A 103 -7.18 5.54 -1.09
C PRO A 103 -5.70 5.12 -1.22
N PHE A 104 -5.48 3.95 -1.82
CA PHE A 104 -4.15 3.50 -2.22
C PHE A 104 -4.16 2.86 -3.62
N LEU A 105 -2.97 2.79 -4.22
CA LEU A 105 -2.69 2.01 -5.42
C LEU A 105 -1.51 1.06 -5.13
N GLY A 106 -1.69 -0.22 -5.44
CA GLY A 106 -0.61 -1.19 -5.38
C GLY A 106 0.24 -1.18 -6.65
N ASN A 107 1.44 -1.75 -6.56
CA ASN A 107 2.25 -2.02 -7.75
C ASN A 107 1.49 -2.96 -8.70
N SER A 108 1.64 -2.74 -10.00
CA SER A 108 1.08 -3.64 -11.01
C SER A 108 2.08 -4.76 -11.34
N VAL A 109 1.56 -5.96 -11.63
CA VAL A 109 2.37 -7.10 -12.10
C VAL A 109 1.97 -7.42 -13.53
N VAL A 110 2.95 -7.52 -14.43
CA VAL A 110 2.72 -7.87 -15.84
C VAL A 110 3.39 -9.21 -16.13
N LYS A 111 2.65 -10.13 -16.76
CA LYS A 111 3.19 -11.42 -17.24
C LYS A 111 2.49 -11.89 -18.50
N VAL A 112 3.22 -12.67 -19.30
CA VAL A 112 2.69 -13.39 -20.45
C VAL A 112 2.27 -14.80 -20.01
N CYS A 113 1.10 -15.25 -20.47
CA CYS A 113 0.58 -16.62 -20.25
C CYS A 113 1.31 -17.66 -21.09
#